data_AF-A0A835Y076-F1
#
_entry.id   AF-A0A835Y076-F1
#
_cell.length_a   1.000
_cell.length_b   1.000
_cell.length_c   1.000
_cell.angle_alpha   90.00
_cell.angle_beta   90.00
_cell.angle_gamma   90.00
#
_symmetry.space_group_name_H-M   'P 1'
#
loop_
_entity.id
_entity.type
_entity.pdbx_description
1 polymer ?
#
loop_
_entity_poly.entity_id
_entity_poly.type
_entity_poly.pdbx_seq_one_letter_code
_entity_poly.pdbx_strand_id
1 'polypeptide(L)'
;MDAVAQEIHSKLGHFRAQDLSNTLWAFAMLKYQPTEEWWQDFERQVYGALTDLTDRQLANLLWAFAVLERRSEPAACAPASAASASTAAPDASASASASAGGSPHGAAAALAVSGGRRGWVLDPLLAHSCANGFSGFSSGSLHLLMWSLGRLHHAPSQAWLQGFLPAAAEHFFRFSPTELSNIVWALAKLGAELPAPWLDKLLLVAQWRFPSFPARLLSIVAWSTATLNHRPQPEWLMCFEEQVRSKFLDFTGHELACVAWSFRRFGYSTRNNAVFYMLQKQQRFLKADFEILSNPKLLRQVLGVRSAQGEGANDGGSSSSSSFAP
;
A
#
# COMPACT_ATOMS: atom_id res chain seq x y z
N MET A 1 8.92 31.86 6.66
CA MET A 1 9.56 30.75 5.92
C MET A 1 9.89 31.16 4.49
N ASP A 2 8.97 31.85 3.83
CA ASP A 2 9.04 32.19 2.40
C ASP A 2 10.34 32.89 1.96
N ALA A 3 10.85 33.84 2.74
CA ALA A 3 12.15 34.48 2.47
C ALA A 3 13.33 33.47 2.45
N VAL A 4 13.30 32.45 3.31
CA VAL A 4 14.31 31.37 3.31
C VAL A 4 14.10 30.45 2.10
N ALA A 5 12.86 30.18 1.72
CA ALA A 5 12.56 29.39 0.52
C ALA A 5 12.98 30.10 -0.77
N GLN A 6 12.82 31.42 -0.86
CA GLN A 6 13.31 32.27 -1.95
C GLN A 6 14.84 32.32 -2.01
N GLU A 7 15.52 32.44 -0.87
CA GLU A 7 16.98 32.42 -0.80
C GLU A 7 17.58 31.04 -1.13
N ILE A 8 16.83 29.97 -0.88
CA ILE A 8 17.13 28.61 -1.35
C ILE A 8 16.89 28.54 -2.87
N HIS A 9 15.75 29.04 -3.36
CA HIS A 9 15.35 29.05 -4.77
C HIS A 9 16.42 29.67 -5.68
N SER A 10 16.92 30.85 -5.30
CA SER A 10 17.98 31.56 -6.02
C SER A 10 19.31 30.80 -6.08
N LYS A 11 19.53 29.85 -5.15
CA LYS A 11 20.77 29.06 -5.02
C LYS A 11 20.64 27.62 -5.49
N LEU A 12 19.44 27.13 -5.85
CA LEU A 12 19.19 25.74 -6.24
C LEU A 12 20.14 25.22 -7.33
N GLY A 13 20.55 26.07 -8.27
CA GLY A 13 21.51 25.69 -9.33
C GLY A 13 22.94 25.36 -8.87
N HIS A 14 23.27 25.59 -7.60
CA HIS A 14 24.55 25.24 -6.98
C HIS A 14 24.45 24.07 -5.99
N PHE A 15 23.26 23.49 -5.80
CA PHE A 15 23.04 22.43 -4.80
C PHE A 15 23.49 21.08 -5.34
N ARG A 16 24.19 20.31 -4.50
CA ARG A 16 24.52 18.91 -4.80
C ARG A 16 23.37 18.00 -4.34
N ALA A 17 23.42 16.73 -4.75
CA ALA A 17 22.49 15.68 -4.33
C ALA A 17 22.20 15.66 -2.81
N GLN A 18 23.23 15.85 -1.97
CA GLN A 18 23.07 15.96 -0.51
C GLN A 18 22.23 17.17 -0.10
N ASP A 19 22.55 18.34 -0.67
CA ASP A 19 21.97 19.63 -0.30
C ASP A 19 20.48 19.68 -0.71
N LEU A 20 20.14 19.11 -1.88
CA LEU A 20 18.75 18.88 -2.31
C LEU A 20 18.00 17.98 -1.32
N SER A 21 18.56 16.82 -0.95
CA SER A 21 17.91 15.87 -0.03
C SER A 21 17.68 16.44 1.37
N ASN A 22 18.64 17.19 1.90
CA ASN A 22 18.56 17.84 3.21
C ASN A 22 17.53 18.99 3.21
N THR A 23 17.47 19.76 2.12
CA THR A 23 16.53 20.87 1.96
C THR A 23 15.10 20.37 1.98
N LEU A 24 14.79 19.35 1.18
CA LEU A 24 13.44 18.79 1.11
C LEU A 24 13.05 18.12 2.44
N TRP A 25 13.98 17.40 3.07
CA TRP A 25 13.78 16.83 4.40
C TRP A 25 13.47 17.92 5.44
N ALA A 26 14.19 19.05 5.44
CA ALA A 26 13.92 20.16 6.34
C ALA A 26 12.54 20.78 6.11
N PHE A 27 12.13 20.96 4.84
CA PHE A 27 10.79 21.45 4.50
C PHE A 27 9.70 20.47 4.97
N ALA A 28 9.90 19.16 4.81
CA ALA A 28 9.00 18.12 5.31
C ALA A 28 8.88 18.15 6.85
N MET A 29 9.99 18.31 7.57
CA MET A 29 10.00 18.44 9.03
C MET A 29 9.28 19.72 9.51
N LEU A 30 9.41 20.82 8.77
CA LEU A 30 8.73 22.09 9.05
C LEU A 30 7.28 22.13 8.53
N LYS A 31 6.83 21.08 7.81
CA LYS A 31 5.56 21.04 7.07
C LYS A 31 5.35 22.25 6.15
N TYR A 32 6.44 22.79 5.62
CA TYR A 32 6.43 23.95 4.74
C TYR A 32 6.12 23.51 3.31
N GLN A 33 5.14 24.17 2.67
CA GLN A 33 4.77 23.94 1.28
C GLN A 33 5.31 25.08 0.41
N PRO A 34 6.33 24.83 -0.44
CA PRO A 34 6.79 25.79 -1.43
C PRO A 34 5.75 26.10 -2.50
N THR A 35 5.97 27.18 -3.25
CA THR A 35 5.18 27.52 -4.44
C THR A 35 5.40 26.52 -5.58
N GLU A 36 4.48 26.46 -6.53
CA GLU A 36 4.58 25.54 -7.67
C GLU A 36 5.83 25.79 -8.53
N GLU A 37 6.20 27.05 -8.75
CA GLU A 37 7.44 27.44 -9.43
C GLU A 37 8.68 26.89 -8.72
N TRP A 38 8.70 26.95 -7.38
CA TRP A 38 9.79 26.38 -6.59
C TRP A 38 9.89 24.86 -6.77
N TRP A 39 8.75 24.16 -6.77
CA TRP A 39 8.71 22.72 -6.99
C TRP A 39 9.21 22.32 -8.37
N GLN A 40 8.76 23.00 -9.44
CA GLN A 40 9.21 22.73 -10.80
C GLN A 40 10.72 22.93 -10.96
N ASP A 41 11.29 23.93 -10.29
CA ASP A 41 12.73 24.21 -10.32
C ASP A 41 13.52 23.18 -9.50
N PHE A 42 13.03 22.83 -8.32
CA PHE A 42 13.63 21.82 -7.46
C PHE A 42 13.60 20.42 -8.11
N GLU A 43 12.47 20.01 -8.68
CA GLU A 43 12.33 18.75 -9.40
C GLU A 43 13.27 18.68 -10.62
N ARG A 44 13.50 19.80 -11.32
CA ARG A 44 14.52 19.88 -12.39
C ARG A 44 15.94 19.68 -11.87
N GLN A 45 16.30 20.23 -10.71
CA GLN A 45 17.64 20.00 -10.13
C GLN A 45 17.81 18.56 -9.61
N VAL A 46 16.78 17.98 -9.00
CA VAL A 46 16.80 16.56 -8.60
C VAL A 46 16.96 15.65 -9.83
N TYR A 47 16.32 15.97 -10.96
CA TYR A 47 16.53 15.27 -12.22
C TYR A 47 17.98 15.39 -12.74
N GLY A 48 18.58 16.59 -12.65
CA GLY A 48 19.99 16.81 -13.02
C GLY A 48 20.98 16.06 -12.14
N ALA A 49 20.66 15.89 -10.84
CA ALA A 49 21.52 15.24 -9.86
C ALA A 49 21.30 13.71 -9.75
N LEU A 50 20.51 13.08 -10.63
CA LEU A 50 20.10 11.66 -10.50
C LEU A 50 21.28 10.70 -10.30
N THR A 51 22.34 10.84 -11.10
CA THR A 51 23.54 9.97 -11.07
C THR A 51 24.36 10.08 -9.79
N ASP A 52 24.18 11.18 -9.05
CA ASP A 52 25.00 11.55 -7.89
C ASP A 52 24.29 11.23 -6.57
N LEU A 53 23.05 10.71 -6.64
CA LEU A 53 22.24 10.33 -5.49
C LEU A 53 22.73 9.02 -4.87
N THR A 54 23.17 9.09 -3.61
CA THR A 54 23.31 7.90 -2.75
C THR A 54 21.94 7.32 -2.38
N ASP A 55 21.92 6.04 -2.02
CA ASP A 55 20.71 5.30 -1.59
C ASP A 55 19.92 6.04 -0.50
N ARG A 56 20.62 6.61 0.48
CA ARG A 56 20.04 7.36 1.60
C ARG A 56 19.49 8.73 1.16
N GLN A 57 20.14 9.42 0.23
CA GLN A 57 19.64 10.70 -0.30
C GLN A 57 18.38 10.48 -1.14
N LEU A 58 18.36 9.45 -1.98
CA LEU A 58 17.19 9.00 -2.73
C LEU A 58 16.03 8.66 -1.77
N ALA A 59 16.29 7.84 -0.75
CA ALA A 59 15.28 7.47 0.24
C ALA A 59 14.73 8.67 1.03
N ASN A 60 15.59 9.61 1.43
CA ASN A 60 15.19 10.85 2.10
C ASN A 60 14.36 11.77 1.19
N LEU A 61 14.70 11.88 -0.10
CA LEU A 61 13.90 12.64 -1.07
C LEU A 61 12.51 12.03 -1.21
N LEU A 62 12.40 10.71 -1.46
CA LEU A 62 11.09 10.04 -1.57
C LEU A 62 10.27 10.18 -0.29
N TRP A 63 10.89 10.04 0.88
CA TRP A 63 10.22 10.25 2.17
C TRP A 63 9.70 11.67 2.33
N ALA A 64 10.49 12.67 1.95
CA ALA A 64 10.11 14.07 2.08
C ALA A 64 9.00 14.45 1.07
N PHE A 65 9.05 13.96 -0.17
CA PHE A 65 7.93 14.05 -1.12
C PHE A 65 6.65 13.43 -0.54
N ALA A 66 6.75 12.25 0.08
CA ALA A 66 5.61 11.55 0.69
C ALA A 66 5.03 12.27 1.92
N VAL A 67 5.87 12.93 2.73
CA VAL A 67 5.45 13.71 3.91
C VAL A 67 4.85 15.05 3.53
N LEU A 68 5.38 15.71 2.50
CA LEU A 68 4.81 16.94 1.92
C LEU A 68 3.61 16.65 1.01
N GLU A 69 3.28 15.39 0.78
CA GLU A 69 2.14 14.94 -0.04
C GLU A 69 2.18 15.51 -1.48
N ARG A 70 3.38 15.86 -1.94
CA ARG A 70 3.66 16.26 -3.31
C ARG A 70 3.38 15.06 -4.22
N ARG A 71 2.42 15.23 -5.12
CA ARG A 71 2.00 14.23 -6.11
C ARG A 71 2.18 14.84 -7.49
N SER A 72 2.30 14.00 -8.52
CA SER A 72 2.10 14.44 -9.90
C SER A 72 0.73 15.10 -10.01
N GLU A 73 0.71 16.37 -10.40
CA GLU A 73 -0.54 17.08 -10.65
C GLU A 73 -1.19 16.47 -11.90
N PRO A 74 -2.38 15.87 -11.81
CA PRO A 74 -3.10 15.45 -13.01
C PRO A 74 -3.45 16.73 -13.77
N ALA A 75 -2.90 16.88 -14.98
CA ALA A 75 -3.19 18.01 -15.87
C ALA A 75 -4.70 18.30 -15.84
N ALA A 76 -5.05 19.53 -15.45
CA ALA A 76 -6.39 19.89 -14.97
C ALA A 76 -7.47 19.28 -15.87
N CYS A 77 -8.21 18.33 -15.31
CA CYS A 77 -9.27 17.65 -16.05
C CYS A 77 -10.37 18.69 -16.32
N ALA A 78 -10.44 19.17 -17.56
CA ALA A 78 -11.57 19.97 -18.02
C ALA A 78 -12.87 19.19 -17.70
N PRO A 79 -13.95 19.85 -17.27
CA PRO A 79 -15.15 19.17 -16.80
C PRO A 79 -15.87 18.49 -17.98
N ALA A 80 -15.48 17.23 -18.26
CA ALA A 80 -16.22 16.33 -19.13
C ALA A 80 -17.54 15.99 -18.42
N SER A 81 -18.57 16.74 -18.79
CA SER A 81 -19.95 16.59 -18.33
C SER A 81 -20.46 15.16 -18.45
N ALA A 82 -21.44 14.82 -17.60
CA ALA A 82 -22.15 13.55 -17.62
C ALA A 82 -22.58 13.12 -19.04
N ALA A 83 -22.16 11.92 -19.43
CA ALA A 83 -22.72 11.16 -20.55
C ALA A 83 -22.87 9.69 -20.13
N SER A 84 -23.97 9.08 -20.55
CA SER A 84 -24.51 7.82 -20.03
C SER A 84 -24.24 6.60 -20.94
N ALA A 85 -24.62 5.41 -20.44
CA ALA A 85 -24.68 4.12 -21.15
C ALA A 85 -23.31 3.50 -21.51
N SER A 86 -22.94 2.32 -20.99
CA SER A 86 -23.50 0.97 -21.28
C SER A 86 -23.21 0.48 -22.70
N THR A 87 -22.34 -0.53 -22.84
CA THR A 87 -22.73 -1.87 -23.35
C THR A 87 -21.54 -2.86 -23.37
N ALA A 88 -21.88 -4.14 -23.23
CA ALA A 88 -21.20 -5.35 -23.74
C ALA A 88 -19.71 -5.64 -23.41
N ALA A 89 -19.51 -6.78 -22.71
CA ALA A 89 -18.32 -7.63 -22.88
C ALA A 89 -18.44 -8.50 -24.15
N PRO A 90 -17.35 -9.14 -24.57
CA PRO A 90 -17.46 -10.52 -25.05
C PRO A 90 -16.43 -11.48 -24.43
N ASP A 91 -16.78 -12.77 -24.48
CA ASP A 91 -16.09 -13.89 -23.84
C ASP A 91 -14.81 -14.36 -24.55
N ALA A 92 -14.08 -15.26 -23.88
CA ALA A 92 -12.85 -15.88 -24.37
C ALA A 92 -13.09 -17.15 -25.22
N SER A 93 -12.18 -17.42 -26.16
CA SER A 93 -11.88 -18.79 -26.62
C SER A 93 -10.44 -18.91 -27.14
N ALA A 94 -9.88 -20.11 -27.03
CA ALA A 94 -8.44 -20.39 -27.15
C ALA A 94 -7.98 -20.78 -28.57
N SER A 95 -6.66 -20.71 -28.83
CA SER A 95 -5.83 -21.89 -29.19
C SER A 95 -4.38 -21.48 -29.49
N ALA A 96 -3.47 -22.45 -29.62
CA ALA A 96 -2.02 -22.27 -29.49
C ALA A 96 -1.21 -22.85 -30.66
N SER A 97 0.03 -22.40 -30.86
CA SER A 97 1.20 -23.28 -31.06
C SER A 97 2.55 -22.53 -31.20
N ALA A 98 3.61 -23.16 -30.66
CA ALA A 98 5.06 -23.11 -30.97
C ALA A 98 5.50 -22.53 -32.35
N SER A 99 6.72 -22.03 -32.60
CA SER A 99 7.97 -21.77 -31.82
C SER A 99 8.91 -20.89 -32.71
N ALA A 100 10.21 -20.63 -32.53
CA ALA A 100 11.29 -21.09 -31.62
C ALA A 100 12.47 -20.07 -31.57
N GLY A 101 13.38 -20.24 -30.60
CA GLY A 101 14.83 -19.98 -30.74
C GLY A 101 15.37 -18.53 -30.86
N GLY A 102 15.96 -18.00 -29.78
CA GLY A 102 16.84 -16.83 -29.86
C GLY A 102 17.10 -16.10 -28.55
N SER A 103 18.24 -16.38 -27.91
CA SER A 103 18.81 -15.61 -26.78
C SER A 103 20.34 -15.66 -26.85
N PRO A 104 21.08 -14.72 -26.24
CA PRO A 104 20.75 -13.33 -25.95
C PRO A 104 21.82 -12.35 -26.46
N HIS A 105 21.50 -11.05 -26.55
CA HIS A 105 22.38 -9.88 -26.26
C HIS A 105 21.86 -8.61 -26.99
N GLY A 106 21.88 -7.46 -26.31
CA GLY A 106 21.98 -6.16 -26.98
C GLY A 106 20.71 -5.59 -27.62
N ALA A 107 19.57 -5.57 -26.93
CA ALA A 107 18.49 -4.63 -27.23
C ALA A 107 18.48 -3.53 -26.17
N ALA A 108 19.06 -2.37 -26.49
CA ALA A 108 19.14 -1.23 -25.60
C ALA A 108 17.75 -0.73 -25.18
N ALA A 109 17.70 -0.02 -24.05
CA ALA A 109 16.50 0.63 -23.54
C ALA A 109 15.98 1.72 -24.49
N ALA A 110 15.27 1.31 -25.54
CA ALA A 110 14.36 2.16 -26.29
C ALA A 110 13.13 2.46 -25.40
N LEU A 111 13.35 3.25 -24.35
CA LEU A 111 12.27 3.92 -23.64
C LEU A 111 11.46 4.69 -24.67
N ALA A 112 10.24 4.24 -24.91
CA ALA A 112 9.33 4.89 -25.83
C ALA A 112 9.07 6.32 -25.32
N VAL A 113 9.72 7.29 -25.96
CA VAL A 113 9.40 8.72 -25.82
C VAL A 113 8.09 8.96 -26.56
N SER A 114 6.99 8.49 -25.97
CA SER A 114 5.65 8.97 -26.29
C SER A 114 5.50 10.34 -25.62
N GLY A 115 5.46 11.39 -26.45
CA GLY A 115 5.60 12.76 -25.99
C GLY A 115 4.51 13.19 -25.01
N GLY A 116 4.93 13.86 -23.93
CA GLY A 116 4.04 14.60 -23.03
C GLY A 116 4.18 14.24 -21.55
N ARG A 117 5.15 14.89 -20.87
CA ARG A 117 5.11 15.32 -19.45
C ARG A 117 6.44 15.97 -19.04
N ARG A 118 6.44 17.29 -18.86
CA ARG A 118 7.35 17.94 -17.89
C ARG A 118 6.63 17.91 -16.54
N GLY A 119 7.34 17.59 -15.45
CA GLY A 119 6.79 17.66 -14.10
C GLY A 119 6.26 16.33 -13.53
N TRP A 120 7.16 15.39 -13.25
CA TRP A 120 7.16 14.62 -12.00
C TRP A 120 8.50 13.87 -11.87
N VAL A 121 9.32 14.18 -10.86
CA VAL A 121 10.67 13.59 -10.74
C VAL A 121 10.70 12.15 -10.20
N LEU A 122 9.59 11.63 -9.68
CA LEU A 122 9.55 10.29 -9.08
C LEU A 122 9.80 9.17 -10.10
N ASP A 123 9.19 9.23 -11.29
CA ASP A 123 9.33 8.16 -12.29
C ASP A 123 10.81 8.03 -12.76
N PRO A 124 11.56 9.12 -13.03
CA PRO A 124 13.01 9.08 -13.19
C PRO A 124 13.78 8.52 -12.00
N LEU A 125 13.42 8.86 -10.75
CA LEU A 125 14.07 8.34 -9.54
C LEU A 125 13.87 6.82 -9.39
N LEU A 126 12.69 6.31 -9.75
CA LEU A 126 12.40 4.88 -9.77
C LEU A 126 13.10 4.16 -10.93
N ALA A 127 13.11 4.74 -12.13
CA ALA A 127 13.88 4.21 -13.26
C ALA A 127 15.38 4.13 -12.93
N HIS A 128 15.95 5.17 -12.31
CA HIS A 128 17.35 5.21 -11.89
C HIS A 128 17.70 4.14 -10.85
N SER A 129 16.88 4.01 -9.79
CA SER A 129 17.09 2.95 -8.78
C SER A 129 16.89 1.53 -9.35
N CYS A 130 16.00 1.34 -10.31
CA CYS A 130 15.88 0.07 -11.02
C CYS A 130 17.10 -0.23 -11.90
N ALA A 131 17.68 0.77 -12.56
CA ALA A 131 18.81 0.62 -13.48
C ALA A 131 20.14 0.33 -12.74
N ASN A 132 20.38 1.00 -11.61
CA ASN A 132 21.55 0.73 -10.76
C ASN A 132 21.38 -0.53 -9.89
N GLY A 133 20.14 -1.01 -9.74
CA GLY A 133 19.79 -2.06 -8.80
C GLY A 133 19.83 -1.61 -7.33
N PHE A 134 19.49 -2.54 -6.45
CA PHE A 134 19.38 -2.30 -5.00
C PHE A 134 20.54 -2.90 -4.19
N SER A 135 21.57 -3.42 -4.86
CA SER A 135 22.75 -3.99 -4.21
C SER A 135 23.50 -2.93 -3.40
N GLY A 136 23.65 -3.17 -2.09
CA GLY A 136 24.32 -2.23 -1.18
C GLY A 136 23.42 -1.16 -0.55
N PHE A 137 22.11 -1.14 -0.85
CA PHE A 137 21.17 -0.24 -0.16
C PHE A 137 21.07 -0.59 1.33
N SER A 138 21.02 0.43 2.20
CA SER A 138 20.80 0.18 3.63
C SER A 138 19.35 -0.28 3.90
N SER A 139 19.12 -1.00 5.00
CA SER A 139 17.75 -1.32 5.46
C SER A 139 16.93 -0.07 5.75
N GLY A 140 17.57 0.99 6.23
CA GLY A 140 16.97 2.32 6.38
C GLY A 140 16.45 2.86 5.04
N SER A 141 17.26 2.75 3.99
CA SER A 141 16.92 3.22 2.65
C SER A 141 15.77 2.40 2.04
N LEU A 142 15.86 1.06 2.06
CA LEU A 142 14.87 0.16 1.46
C LEU A 142 13.47 0.33 2.05
N HIS A 143 13.34 0.42 3.38
CA HIS A 143 12.02 0.58 4.00
C HIS A 143 11.44 1.97 3.72
N LEU A 144 12.27 3.02 3.68
CA LEU A 144 11.83 4.38 3.40
C LEU A 144 11.31 4.51 1.97
N LEU A 145 12.01 3.96 0.97
CA LEU A 145 11.54 3.93 -0.41
C LEU A 145 10.14 3.31 -0.50
N MET A 146 9.98 2.09 0.03
CA MET A 146 8.73 1.34 -0.05
C MET A 146 7.59 2.04 0.72
N TRP A 147 7.84 2.51 1.95
CA TRP A 147 6.87 3.28 2.73
C TRP A 147 6.41 4.56 2.00
N SER A 148 7.35 5.27 1.36
CA SER A 148 7.08 6.51 0.64
C SER A 148 6.17 6.27 -0.56
N LEU A 149 6.43 5.22 -1.34
CA LEU A 149 5.58 4.79 -2.44
C LEU A 149 4.16 4.44 -1.96
N GLY A 150 4.06 3.66 -0.87
CA GLY A 150 2.79 3.32 -0.24
C GLY A 150 1.99 4.53 0.24
N ARG A 151 2.66 5.58 0.75
CA ARG A 151 2.04 6.84 1.19
C ARG A 151 1.68 7.77 0.02
N LEU A 152 2.47 7.77 -1.06
CA LEU A 152 2.18 8.52 -2.28
C LEU A 152 1.09 7.87 -3.14
N HIS A 153 0.72 6.62 -2.86
CA HIS A 153 -0.12 5.76 -3.71
C HIS A 153 0.44 5.56 -5.13
N HIS A 154 1.77 5.61 -5.26
CA HIS A 154 2.45 5.42 -6.53
C HIS A 154 2.99 3.99 -6.62
N ALA A 155 2.38 3.16 -7.45
CA ALA A 155 2.79 1.77 -7.64
C ALA A 155 4.05 1.70 -8.53
N PRO A 156 5.17 1.13 -8.05
CA PRO A 156 6.36 0.95 -8.87
C PRO A 156 6.11 -0.10 -9.96
N SER A 157 6.92 -0.07 -11.02
CA SER A 157 6.81 -1.06 -12.11
C SER A 157 7.19 -2.47 -11.64
N GLN A 158 6.69 -3.49 -12.34
CA GLN A 158 7.01 -4.88 -11.99
C GLN A 158 8.52 -5.18 -12.09
N ALA A 159 9.24 -4.53 -13.02
CA ALA A 159 10.70 -4.62 -13.10
C ALA A 159 11.40 -4.06 -11.85
N TRP A 160 10.91 -2.92 -11.33
CA TRP A 160 11.40 -2.33 -10.08
C TRP A 160 11.16 -3.27 -8.90
N LEU A 161 9.98 -3.90 -8.80
CA LEU A 161 9.68 -4.90 -7.78
C LEU A 161 10.57 -6.15 -7.88
N GLN A 162 10.86 -6.65 -9.08
CA GLN A 162 11.79 -7.78 -9.28
C GLN A 162 13.21 -7.48 -8.79
N GLY A 163 13.66 -6.22 -8.86
CA GLY A 163 14.92 -5.79 -8.25
C GLY A 163 14.83 -5.58 -6.73
N PHE A 164 13.75 -4.96 -6.26
CA PHE A 164 13.57 -4.58 -4.85
C PHE A 164 13.36 -5.79 -3.93
N LEU A 165 12.54 -6.77 -4.34
CA LEU A 165 12.15 -7.89 -3.48
C LEU A 165 13.36 -8.75 -3.05
N PRO A 166 14.30 -9.16 -3.92
CA PRO A 166 15.52 -9.87 -3.49
C PRO A 166 16.36 -9.06 -2.49
N ALA A 167 16.62 -7.78 -2.77
CA ALA A 167 17.41 -6.92 -1.87
C ALA A 167 16.74 -6.71 -0.51
N ALA A 168 15.42 -6.56 -0.48
CA ALA A 168 14.66 -6.55 0.77
C ALA A 168 14.77 -7.89 1.52
N ALA A 169 14.75 -9.03 0.82
CA ALA A 169 14.87 -10.36 1.44
C ALA A 169 16.23 -10.58 2.15
N GLU A 170 17.33 -10.08 1.57
CA GLU A 170 18.66 -10.12 2.19
C GLU A 170 18.70 -9.36 3.53
N HIS A 171 17.87 -8.32 3.67
CA HIS A 171 17.79 -7.47 4.85
C HIS A 171 16.70 -7.87 5.86
N PHE A 172 15.92 -8.94 5.63
CA PHE A 172 14.82 -9.35 6.51
C PHE A 172 15.21 -9.46 8.00
N PHE A 173 16.33 -10.09 8.31
CA PHE A 173 16.81 -10.23 9.70
C PHE A 173 17.40 -8.94 10.30
N ARG A 174 17.65 -7.91 9.48
CA ARG A 174 18.19 -6.61 9.89
C ARG A 174 17.10 -5.55 10.10
N PHE A 175 15.93 -5.70 9.47
CA PHE A 175 14.82 -4.78 9.67
C PHE A 175 14.27 -4.86 11.10
N SER A 176 14.00 -3.69 11.67
CA SER A 176 13.21 -3.55 12.89
C SER A 176 11.73 -3.90 12.65
N PRO A 177 10.95 -4.20 13.71
CA PRO A 177 9.50 -4.42 13.63
C PRO A 177 8.75 -3.37 12.79
N THR A 178 9.11 -2.09 12.97
CA THR A 178 8.49 -0.96 12.27
C THR A 178 8.79 -0.99 10.77
N GLU A 179 10.03 -1.27 10.39
CA GLU A 179 10.46 -1.33 8.99
C GLU A 179 9.81 -2.50 8.25
N LEU A 180 9.77 -3.70 8.86
CA LEU A 180 9.03 -4.85 8.33
C LEU A 180 7.55 -4.50 8.12
N SER A 181 6.90 -3.92 9.14
CA SER A 181 5.48 -3.55 9.07
C SER A 181 5.20 -2.52 7.98
N ASN A 182 6.07 -1.52 7.83
CA ASN A 182 5.97 -0.49 6.80
C ASN A 182 6.11 -1.05 5.39
N ILE A 183 7.03 -2.01 5.17
CA ILE A 183 7.23 -2.67 3.87
C ILE A 183 5.97 -3.46 3.49
N VAL A 184 5.45 -4.34 4.36
CA VAL A 184 4.24 -5.13 4.04
C VAL A 184 3.02 -4.23 3.89
N TRP A 185 2.88 -3.19 4.72
CA TRP A 185 1.81 -2.21 4.62
C TRP A 185 1.80 -1.49 3.27
N ALA A 186 2.96 -1.02 2.81
CA ALA A 186 3.05 -0.32 1.54
C ALA A 186 2.77 -1.25 0.36
N LEU A 187 3.34 -2.47 0.35
CA LEU A 187 3.05 -3.47 -0.68
C LEU A 187 1.55 -3.83 -0.73
N ALA A 188 0.91 -3.98 0.43
CA ALA A 188 -0.53 -4.21 0.54
C ALA A 188 -1.38 -3.00 0.10
N LYS A 189 -0.93 -1.77 0.37
CA LYS A 189 -1.60 -0.53 -0.07
C LYS A 189 -1.48 -0.28 -1.56
N LEU A 190 -0.38 -0.71 -2.18
CA LEU A 190 -0.13 -0.60 -3.62
C LEU A 190 -0.75 -1.76 -4.40
N GLY A 191 -1.23 -2.81 -3.73
CA GLY A 191 -1.80 -3.99 -4.39
C GLY A 191 -0.75 -4.80 -5.17
N ALA A 192 0.51 -4.79 -4.73
CA ALA A 192 1.62 -5.40 -5.45
C ALA A 192 1.49 -6.93 -5.53
N GLU A 193 1.75 -7.50 -6.72
CA GLU A 193 1.80 -8.95 -6.91
C GLU A 193 3.12 -9.52 -6.38
N LEU A 194 3.04 -10.22 -5.24
CA LEU A 194 4.20 -10.77 -4.54
C LEU A 194 4.33 -12.28 -4.77
N PRO A 195 5.55 -12.82 -4.96
CA PRO A 195 5.78 -14.25 -4.88
C PRO A 195 5.45 -14.78 -3.48
N ALA A 196 4.54 -15.74 -3.36
CA ALA A 196 4.16 -16.32 -2.07
C ALA A 196 5.37 -16.77 -1.20
N PRO A 197 6.43 -17.44 -1.74
CA PRO A 197 7.60 -17.82 -0.96
C PRO A 197 8.42 -16.65 -0.40
N TRP A 198 8.30 -15.45 -0.98
CA TRP A 198 8.93 -14.23 -0.46
C TRP A 198 8.16 -13.71 0.75
N LEU A 199 6.83 -13.67 0.64
CA LEU A 199 5.95 -13.23 1.73
C LEU A 199 5.97 -14.22 2.90
N ASP A 200 5.98 -15.53 2.64
CA ASP A 200 6.14 -16.55 3.70
C ASP A 200 7.45 -16.38 4.49
N LYS A 201 8.57 -16.11 3.82
CA LYS A 201 9.85 -15.81 4.48
C LYS A 201 9.77 -14.55 5.35
N LEU A 202 9.13 -13.49 4.85
CA LEU A 202 8.93 -12.26 5.63
C LEU A 202 8.07 -12.53 6.86
N LEU A 203 6.95 -13.24 6.69
CA LEU A 203 6.02 -13.57 7.76
C LEU A 203 6.65 -14.46 8.83
N LEU A 204 7.50 -15.42 8.44
CA LEU A 204 8.30 -16.21 9.36
C LEU A 204 9.24 -15.31 10.19
N VAL A 205 9.97 -14.39 9.56
CA VAL A 205 10.84 -13.44 10.28
C VAL A 205 10.03 -12.53 11.21
N ALA A 206 8.85 -12.07 10.78
CA ALA A 206 7.94 -11.31 11.64
C ALA A 206 7.49 -12.13 12.86
N GLN A 207 7.18 -13.42 12.70
CA GLN A 207 6.75 -14.33 13.77
C GLN A 207 7.81 -14.44 14.88
N TRP A 208 9.08 -14.66 14.53
CA TRP A 208 10.20 -14.65 15.48
C TRP A 208 10.35 -13.33 16.25
N ARG A 209 9.83 -12.23 15.70
CA ARG A 209 9.93 -10.88 16.27
C ARG A 209 8.66 -10.43 17.00
N PHE A 210 7.52 -11.12 16.89
CA PHE A 210 6.25 -10.70 17.51
C PHE A 210 6.31 -10.30 18.99
N PRO A 211 7.11 -10.96 19.87
CA PRO A 211 7.27 -10.49 21.25
C PRO A 211 7.67 -9.01 21.35
N SER A 212 8.47 -8.52 20.40
CA SER A 212 8.89 -7.11 20.29
C SER A 212 7.95 -6.19 19.50
N PHE A 213 6.90 -6.72 18.87
CA PHE A 213 5.91 -5.89 18.17
C PHE A 213 4.90 -5.31 19.18
N PRO A 214 4.65 -3.99 19.18
CA PRO A 214 3.50 -3.41 19.87
C PRO A 214 2.20 -3.74 19.11
N ALA A 215 1.06 -3.64 19.79
CA ALA A 215 -0.28 -3.92 19.27
C ALA A 215 -0.53 -3.34 17.86
N ARG A 216 -0.18 -2.06 17.65
CA ARG A 216 -0.28 -1.37 16.36
C ARG A 216 0.45 -2.05 15.20
N LEU A 217 1.63 -2.62 15.43
CA LEU A 217 2.38 -3.28 14.37
C LEU A 217 1.84 -4.69 14.09
N LEU A 218 1.35 -5.39 15.13
CA LEU A 218 0.65 -6.68 14.95
C LEU A 218 -0.60 -6.52 14.07
N SER A 219 -1.43 -5.49 14.33
CA SER A 219 -2.62 -5.23 13.53
C SER A 219 -2.29 -4.81 12.09
N ILE A 220 -1.23 -4.02 11.88
CA ILE A 220 -0.75 -3.66 10.54
C ILE A 220 -0.28 -4.90 9.76
N VAL A 221 0.53 -5.78 10.35
CA VAL A 221 1.00 -6.99 9.65
C VAL A 221 -0.18 -7.90 9.29
N ALA A 222 -1.12 -8.12 10.21
CA ALA A 222 -2.32 -8.92 9.94
C ALA A 222 -3.18 -8.31 8.80
N TRP A 223 -3.51 -7.02 8.90
CA TRP A 223 -4.30 -6.31 7.89
C TRP A 223 -3.64 -6.34 6.52
N SER A 224 -2.32 -6.11 6.46
CA SER A 224 -1.57 -6.05 5.21
C SER A 224 -1.51 -7.42 4.54
N THR A 225 -1.25 -8.47 5.32
CA THR A 225 -1.21 -9.86 4.83
C THR A 225 -2.57 -10.33 4.32
N ALA A 226 -3.65 -10.01 5.05
CA ALA A 226 -5.02 -10.29 4.63
C ALA A 226 -5.44 -9.48 3.39
N THR A 227 -4.91 -8.27 3.22
CA THR A 227 -5.15 -7.42 2.04
C THR A 227 -4.43 -7.95 0.80
N LEU A 228 -3.19 -8.44 0.96
CA LEU A 228 -2.43 -9.18 -0.06
C LEU A 228 -3.03 -10.55 -0.40
N ASN A 229 -4.15 -10.93 0.23
CA ASN A 229 -4.86 -12.19 0.04
C ASN A 229 -4.00 -13.45 0.31
N HIS A 230 -2.92 -13.30 1.07
CA HIS A 230 -2.04 -14.40 1.48
C HIS A 230 -2.57 -15.05 2.76
N ARG A 231 -2.45 -16.37 2.84
CA ARG A 231 -2.87 -17.15 4.01
C ARG A 231 -1.63 -17.63 4.78
N PRO A 232 -1.35 -17.08 5.98
CA PRO A 232 -0.25 -17.57 6.80
C PRO A 232 -0.43 -19.03 7.21
N GLN A 233 0.68 -19.69 7.52
CA GLN A 233 0.68 -21.07 8.02
C GLN A 233 -0.01 -21.17 9.40
N PRO A 234 -0.56 -22.34 9.78
CA PRO A 234 -1.24 -22.52 11.07
C PRO A 234 -0.41 -22.12 12.29
N GLU A 235 0.89 -22.39 12.28
CA GLU A 235 1.85 -22.08 13.36
C GLU A 235 1.99 -20.57 13.54
N TRP A 236 2.04 -19.83 12.44
CA TRP A 236 2.06 -18.36 12.44
C TRP A 236 0.79 -17.80 13.08
N LEU A 237 -0.38 -18.36 12.73
CA LEU A 237 -1.67 -17.94 13.26
C LEU A 237 -1.79 -18.20 14.77
N MET A 238 -1.28 -19.34 15.25
CA MET A 238 -1.25 -19.66 16.70
C MET A 238 -0.36 -18.68 17.48
N CYS A 239 0.89 -18.46 17.03
CA CYS A 239 1.80 -17.49 17.65
C CYS A 239 1.25 -16.05 17.59
N PHE A 240 0.58 -15.69 16.49
CA PHE A 240 -0.05 -14.38 16.36
C PHE A 240 -1.25 -14.21 17.31
N GLU A 241 -2.13 -15.21 17.43
CA GLU A 241 -3.26 -15.15 18.39
C GLU A 241 -2.76 -15.02 19.83
N GLU A 242 -1.69 -15.73 20.20
CA GLU A 242 -1.06 -15.61 21.52
C GLU A 242 -0.53 -14.20 21.80
N GLN A 243 0.05 -13.54 20.81
CA GLN A 243 0.60 -12.19 20.94
C GLN A 243 -0.48 -11.10 20.95
N VAL A 244 -1.59 -11.30 20.22
CA VAL A 244 -2.79 -10.45 20.37
C VAL A 244 -3.41 -10.64 21.75
N ARG A 245 -3.43 -11.87 22.29
CA ARG A 245 -3.98 -12.19 23.60
C ARG A 245 -3.17 -11.58 24.74
N SER A 246 -1.84 -11.68 24.70
CA SER A 246 -0.96 -11.17 25.77
C SER A 246 -0.94 -9.64 25.84
N LYS A 247 -1.10 -8.96 24.70
CA LYS A 247 -1.13 -7.50 24.57
C LYS A 247 -2.53 -6.92 24.41
N PHE A 248 -3.59 -7.70 24.69
CA PHE A 248 -4.98 -7.35 24.33
C PHE A 248 -5.42 -5.95 24.81
N LEU A 249 -4.99 -5.54 26.01
CA LEU A 249 -5.31 -4.24 26.60
C LEU A 249 -4.57 -3.06 25.93
N ASP A 250 -3.51 -3.32 25.17
CA ASP A 250 -2.72 -2.30 24.45
C ASP A 250 -3.31 -1.98 23.06
N PHE A 251 -4.28 -2.78 22.58
CA PHE A 251 -4.94 -2.54 21.29
C PHE A 251 -6.09 -1.53 21.42
N THR A 252 -6.16 -0.60 20.47
CA THR A 252 -7.37 0.20 20.22
C THR A 252 -8.46 -0.63 19.55
N GLY A 253 -9.72 -0.19 19.65
CA GLY A 253 -10.85 -0.84 18.98
C GLY A 253 -10.66 -0.96 17.45
N HIS A 254 -9.99 0.01 16.82
CA HIS A 254 -9.64 -0.05 15.41
C HIS A 254 -8.68 -1.22 15.09
N GLU A 255 -7.65 -1.39 15.90
CA GLU A 255 -6.61 -2.40 15.68
C GLU A 255 -7.15 -3.81 15.92
N LEU A 256 -8.02 -4.00 16.94
CA LEU A 256 -8.75 -5.25 17.14
C LEU A 256 -9.70 -5.56 15.97
N ALA A 257 -10.42 -4.57 15.44
CA ALA A 257 -11.29 -4.75 14.27
C ALA A 257 -10.49 -5.18 13.03
N CYS A 258 -9.31 -4.58 12.80
CA CYS A 258 -8.38 -4.99 11.74
C CYS A 258 -7.88 -6.42 11.93
N VAL A 259 -7.54 -6.83 13.16
CA VAL A 259 -7.15 -8.23 13.47
C VAL A 259 -8.31 -9.20 13.21
N ALA A 260 -9.53 -8.91 13.67
CA ALA A 260 -10.69 -9.77 13.48
C ALA A 260 -11.08 -9.94 12.00
N TRP A 261 -11.04 -8.84 11.22
CA TRP A 261 -11.23 -8.89 9.76
C TRP A 261 -10.16 -9.75 9.08
N SER A 262 -8.91 -9.65 9.54
CA SER A 262 -7.78 -10.41 8.99
C SER A 262 -7.93 -11.92 9.25
N PHE A 263 -8.24 -12.32 10.49
CA PHE A 263 -8.51 -13.73 10.82
C PHE A 263 -9.65 -14.32 9.98
N ARG A 264 -10.72 -13.55 9.73
CA ARG A 264 -11.79 -13.96 8.82
C ARG A 264 -11.26 -14.26 7.42
N ARG A 265 -10.42 -13.37 6.86
CA ARG A 265 -9.83 -13.54 5.52
C ARG A 265 -8.84 -14.70 5.44
N PHE A 266 -8.11 -14.99 6.52
CA PHE A 266 -7.26 -16.19 6.62
C PHE A 266 -8.05 -17.50 6.75
N GLY A 267 -9.39 -17.44 6.85
CA GLY A 267 -10.21 -18.62 7.15
C GLY A 267 -9.90 -19.22 8.53
N TYR A 268 -9.38 -18.41 9.46
CA TYR A 268 -8.99 -18.87 10.79
C TYR A 268 -10.18 -18.81 11.75
N SER A 269 -10.98 -19.88 11.73
CA SER A 269 -12.21 -20.02 12.52
C SER A 269 -12.02 -21.01 13.68
N THR A 270 -11.25 -20.62 14.69
CA THR A 270 -11.24 -21.34 15.97
C THR A 270 -12.58 -21.14 16.68
N ARG A 271 -13.31 -22.22 17.00
CA ARG A 271 -14.60 -22.17 17.73
C ARG A 271 -14.51 -21.46 19.08
N ASN A 272 -13.30 -21.40 19.65
CA ASN A 272 -12.94 -20.66 20.85
C ASN A 272 -11.83 -19.62 20.56
N ASN A 273 -11.91 -18.86 19.46
CA ASN A 273 -10.93 -17.80 19.19
C ASN A 273 -10.92 -16.80 20.35
N ALA A 274 -9.77 -16.66 21.03
CA ALA A 274 -9.70 -15.82 22.23
C ALA A 274 -10.05 -14.36 21.91
N VAL A 275 -9.72 -13.87 20.71
CA VAL A 275 -10.00 -12.50 20.29
C VAL A 275 -11.50 -12.27 20.08
N PHE A 276 -12.25 -13.23 19.53
CA PHE A 276 -13.72 -13.11 19.44
C PHE A 276 -14.38 -13.18 20.83
N TYR A 277 -13.93 -14.08 21.71
CA TYR A 277 -14.43 -14.16 23.09
C TYR A 277 -14.09 -12.89 23.90
N MET A 278 -12.91 -12.28 23.69
CA MET A 278 -12.48 -11.06 24.36
C MET A 278 -13.18 -9.80 23.79
N LEU A 279 -13.43 -9.73 22.48
CA LEU A 279 -14.31 -8.72 21.87
C LEU A 279 -15.75 -8.82 22.42
N GLN A 280 -16.26 -10.03 22.63
CA GLN A 280 -17.57 -10.25 23.24
C GLN A 280 -17.60 -9.89 24.74
N LYS A 281 -16.47 -9.98 25.45
CA LYS A 281 -16.32 -9.57 26.85
C LYS A 281 -15.99 -8.10 27.06
N GLN A 282 -15.59 -7.35 26.04
CA GLN A 282 -15.51 -5.88 26.09
C GLN A 282 -16.93 -5.27 26.09
N GLN A 283 -17.66 -5.41 27.21
CA GLN A 283 -19.03 -4.91 27.40
C GLN A 283 -19.20 -3.39 27.31
N ARG A 284 -18.12 -2.63 27.09
CA ARG A 284 -18.14 -1.21 26.76
C ARG A 284 -17.07 -0.91 25.71
N PHE A 285 -17.42 -1.05 24.44
CA PHE A 285 -16.92 -0.10 23.44
C PHE A 285 -17.18 1.31 23.98
N LEU A 286 -16.14 2.13 24.09
CA LEU A 286 -16.33 3.51 24.50
C LEU A 286 -17.13 4.21 23.41
N LYS A 287 -17.91 5.24 23.78
CA LYS A 287 -18.88 5.87 22.86
C LYS A 287 -18.24 6.44 21.58
N ALA A 288 -16.92 6.61 21.57
CA ALA A 288 -16.09 7.00 20.42
C ALA A 288 -15.76 5.85 19.44
N ASP A 289 -15.67 4.59 19.88
CA ASP A 289 -15.35 3.45 18.98
C ASP A 289 -16.45 3.20 17.92
N PHE A 290 -17.66 3.73 18.18
CA PHE A 290 -18.76 3.73 17.20
C PHE A 290 -18.44 4.53 15.92
N GLU A 291 -17.43 5.41 15.90
CA GLU A 291 -16.99 6.06 14.65
C GLU A 291 -16.16 5.15 13.73
N ILE A 292 -15.63 4.04 14.24
CA ILE A 292 -14.96 3.02 13.42
C ILE A 292 -15.98 2.01 12.90
N LEU A 293 -16.97 1.67 13.72
CA LEU A 293 -18.13 0.85 13.32
C LEU A 293 -19.10 1.60 12.39
N SER A 294 -19.12 2.94 12.42
CA SER A 294 -19.94 3.74 11.51
C SER A 294 -19.48 3.70 10.05
N ASN A 295 -18.28 3.18 9.76
CA ASN A 295 -17.84 2.94 8.39
C ASN A 295 -18.62 1.75 7.78
N PRO A 296 -19.61 1.99 6.90
CA PRO A 296 -20.56 0.94 6.52
C PRO A 296 -19.91 -0.15 5.66
N LYS A 297 -18.78 0.16 5.01
CA LYS A 297 -18.02 -0.77 4.16
C LYS A 297 -17.32 -1.83 5.00
N LEU A 298 -16.68 -1.43 6.10
CA LEU A 298 -16.02 -2.35 7.03
C LEU A 298 -17.06 -3.22 7.75
N LEU A 299 -18.14 -2.63 8.24
CA LEU A 299 -19.18 -3.38 8.98
C LEU A 299 -19.86 -4.45 8.11
N ARG A 300 -20.19 -4.14 6.84
CA ARG A 300 -20.72 -5.13 5.87
C ARG A 300 -19.72 -6.26 5.60
N GLN A 301 -18.44 -5.96 5.44
CA GLN A 301 -17.39 -6.96 5.24
C GLN A 301 -17.13 -7.84 6.47
N VAL A 302 -17.26 -7.30 7.68
CA VAL A 302 -17.10 -8.08 8.93
C VAL A 302 -18.32 -8.97 9.19
N LEU A 303 -19.55 -8.48 8.94
CA LEU A 303 -20.77 -9.25 9.16
C LEU A 303 -21.08 -10.24 8.03
N GLY A 304 -20.54 -10.04 6.83
CA GLY A 304 -20.72 -10.98 5.70
C GLY A 304 -22.13 -11.02 5.13
N VAL A 305 -22.91 -9.97 5.35
CA VAL A 305 -24.24 -9.81 4.77
C VAL A 305 -24.07 -9.62 3.26
N ARG A 306 -24.21 -10.71 2.50
CA ARG A 306 -24.55 -10.63 1.08
C ARG A 306 -25.88 -9.88 0.98
N SER A 307 -25.96 -8.91 0.08
CA SER A 307 -27.19 -8.18 -0.19
C SER A 307 -28.24 -9.10 -0.80
N ALA A 308 -29.13 -9.64 0.03
CA ALA A 308 -30.39 -10.23 -0.42
C ALA A 308 -31.32 -9.11 -0.88
N GLN A 309 -31.20 -8.72 -2.14
CA GLN A 309 -32.15 -7.89 -2.88
C GLN A 309 -32.38 -8.57 -4.24
N GLY A 310 -33.53 -9.21 -4.47
CA GLY A 310 -34.58 -9.46 -3.49
C GLY A 310 -35.69 -10.37 -4.02
N GLU A 311 -36.48 -10.89 -3.09
CA GLU A 311 -37.83 -11.40 -3.36
C GLU A 311 -38.79 -10.44 -2.65
N GLY A 312 -39.31 -9.48 -3.41
CA GLY A 312 -40.36 -8.57 -2.99
C GLY A 312 -41.69 -9.05 -3.56
N ALA A 313 -42.63 -9.37 -2.68
CA ALA A 313 -43.94 -9.90 -3.02
C ALA A 313 -44.69 -9.07 -4.10
N ASN A 314 -45.42 -9.77 -4.97
CA ASN A 314 -46.45 -9.18 -5.80
C ASN A 314 -47.82 -9.74 -5.38
N ASP A 315 -48.35 -9.23 -4.26
CA ASP A 315 -49.75 -9.44 -3.89
C ASP A 315 -50.64 -8.51 -4.72
N GLY A 316 -51.38 -9.09 -5.66
CA GLY A 316 -52.32 -8.39 -6.54
C GLY A 316 -53.62 -9.18 -6.64
N GLY A 317 -54.53 -8.97 -5.70
CA GLY A 317 -55.77 -9.73 -5.61
C GLY A 317 -56.71 -9.52 -6.81
N SER A 318 -57.44 -10.57 -7.18
CA SER A 318 -58.64 -10.49 -8.02
C SER A 318 -59.66 -11.52 -7.57
N SER A 319 -60.86 -11.04 -7.26
CA SER A 319 -62.01 -11.78 -6.74
C SER A 319 -62.68 -12.67 -7.79
N SER A 320 -63.14 -13.87 -7.40
CA SER A 320 -64.48 -14.38 -7.79
C SER A 320 -64.89 -15.71 -7.12
N SER A 321 -66.01 -15.65 -6.39
CA SER A 321 -67.08 -16.66 -6.23
C SER A 321 -66.79 -18.18 -6.13
N SER A 322 -67.07 -18.70 -4.95
CA SER A 322 -67.84 -19.94 -4.66
C SER A 322 -68.39 -20.81 -5.82
N SER A 323 -68.13 -22.13 -5.77
CA SER A 323 -69.19 -23.15 -5.85
C SER A 323 -68.73 -24.56 -5.41
N PHE A 324 -69.56 -25.20 -4.56
CA PHE A 324 -69.77 -26.64 -4.34
C PHE A 324 -68.61 -27.68 -4.28
N ALA A 325 -68.54 -28.31 -3.10
CA ALA A 325 -68.14 -29.70 -2.85
C ALA A 325 -69.25 -30.69 -3.33
N PRO A 326 -69.08 -32.04 -3.35
CA PRO A 326 -68.00 -32.85 -2.76
C PRO A 326 -67.07 -33.58 -3.75
#